data_AF-A0A495AGQ8-F1
#
_entry.id   AF-A0A495AGQ8-F1
#
_cell.length_a   1.000
_cell.length_b   1.000
_cell.length_c   1.000
_cell.angle_alpha   90.00
_cell.angle_beta   90.00
_cell.angle_gamma   90.00
#
_symmetry.space_group_name_H-M   'P 1'
#
loop_
_entity.id
_entity.type
_entity.pdbx_description
1 polymer ?
#
loop_
_entity_poly.entity_id
_entity_poly.type
_entity_poly.pdbx_seq_one_letter_code
_entity_poly.pdbx_strand_id
1 'polypeptide(L)'
;MRTVKAYVYSRVSSMQQVDAFGLDRQISTVMDFLENAKLPAELGYQLDPNNHEVLDSDKGLSGYAGHNFTKGSLGRFKERVRSGEITEGCLLIESVDRFSRKQGYDAY
;
A
#
# COMPACT_ATOMS: atom_id res chain seq x y z
N MET A 1 -23.23 -9.86 0.63
CA MET A 1 -21.99 -9.32 0.04
C MET A 1 -20.89 -9.53 1.07
N ARG A 2 -19.76 -10.15 0.71
CA ARG A 2 -18.68 -10.43 1.66
C ARG A 2 -17.93 -9.14 2.00
N THR A 3 -17.49 -8.94 3.22
CA THR A 3 -16.56 -7.86 3.57
C THR A 3 -15.13 -8.38 3.59
N VAL A 4 -14.18 -7.61 3.06
CA VAL A 4 -12.77 -8.00 2.99
C VAL A 4 -11.88 -6.95 3.63
N LYS A 5 -10.77 -7.42 4.21
CA LYS A 5 -9.75 -6.58 4.85
C LYS A 5 -9.05 -5.71 3.81
N ALA A 6 -8.81 -4.45 4.15
CA ALA A 6 -8.00 -3.53 3.35
C ALA A 6 -6.55 -3.47 3.86
N TYR A 7 -5.59 -3.37 2.94
CA TYR A 7 -4.18 -3.15 3.24
C TYR A 7 -3.76 -1.85 2.57
N VAL A 8 -3.37 -0.85 3.35
CA VAL A 8 -3.06 0.49 2.84
C VAL A 8 -1.56 0.62 2.65
N TYR A 9 -1.13 0.95 1.42
CA TYR A 9 0.28 1.13 1.11
C TYR A 9 0.56 2.53 0.55
N SER A 10 1.49 3.23 1.22
CA SER A 10 1.96 4.56 0.85
C SER A 10 3.49 4.57 0.82
N ARG A 11 4.06 5.49 0.03
CA ARG A 11 5.50 5.49 -0.24
C ARG A 11 6.03 6.87 -0.56
N VAL A 12 7.24 7.18 -0.07
CA VAL A 12 7.99 8.37 -0.51
C VAL A 12 8.77 8.08 -1.79
N SER A 13 8.69 8.99 -2.75
CA SER A 13 9.34 8.88 -4.07
C SER A 13 10.83 9.20 -4.03
N SER A 14 11.31 9.99 -3.07
CA SER A 14 12.73 10.31 -2.91
C SER A 14 13.14 10.51 -1.45
N MET A 15 14.39 10.17 -1.11
CA MET A 15 14.97 10.46 0.22
C MET A 15 15.27 11.95 0.43
N GLN A 16 15.22 12.76 -0.62
CA GLN A 16 15.45 14.20 -0.53
C GLN A 16 14.11 14.90 -0.35
N GLN A 17 13.98 15.58 0.78
CA GLN A 17 12.78 16.30 1.24
C GLN A 17 11.64 15.39 1.71
N VAL A 18 11.86 14.88 2.92
CA VAL A 18 10.81 14.39 3.81
C VAL A 18 9.94 15.58 4.19
N ASP A 19 8.96 15.93 3.36
CA ASP A 19 7.76 16.57 3.87
C ASP A 19 6.86 15.44 4.35
N ALA A 20 6.78 15.27 5.68
CA ALA A 20 5.87 14.32 6.33
C ALA A 20 4.44 14.41 5.77
N PHE A 21 4.04 15.62 5.36
CA PHE A 21 2.79 15.94 4.68
C PHE A 21 2.47 15.05 3.47
N GLY A 22 3.47 14.66 2.66
CA GLY A 22 3.23 13.87 1.46
C GLY A 22 2.80 12.42 1.75
N LEU A 23 3.25 11.84 2.86
CA LEU A 23 2.81 10.51 3.30
C LEU A 23 1.46 10.58 4.01
N ASP A 24 1.29 11.55 4.91
CA ASP A 24 0.03 11.71 5.65
C ASP A 24 -1.13 11.99 4.70
N ARG A 25 -0.91 12.81 3.66
CA ARG A 25 -1.90 13.08 2.61
C ARG A 25 -2.21 11.85 1.76
N GLN A 26 -1.21 11.01 1.47
CA GLN A 26 -1.42 9.73 0.78
C GLN A 26 -2.29 8.78 1.58
N ILE A 27 -1.96 8.60 2.87
CA ILE A 27 -2.72 7.75 3.78
C ILE A 27 -4.14 8.27 3.92
N SER A 28 -4.32 9.57 4.19
CA SER A 28 -5.64 10.19 4.28
C SER A 28 -6.46 9.99 3.01
N THR A 29 -5.89 10.21 1.82
CA THR A 29 -6.61 9.98 0.55
C THR A 29 -7.14 8.54 0.43
N VAL A 30 -6.33 7.56 0.84
CA VAL A 30 -6.72 6.14 0.78
C VAL A 30 -7.73 5.78 1.88
N MET A 31 -7.61 6.36 3.06
CA MET A 31 -8.58 6.17 4.15
C MET A 31 -9.94 6.78 3.81
N ASP A 32 -9.96 8.01 3.27
CA ASP A 32 -11.19 8.65 2.78
C ASP A 32 -11.87 7.79 1.71
N PHE A 33 -11.08 7.19 0.80
CA PHE A 33 -11.62 6.22 -0.16
C PHE A 33 -12.20 5.00 0.56
N LEU A 34 -11.47 4.38 1.48
CA LEU A 34 -11.93 3.20 2.22
C LEU A 34 -13.24 3.45 2.97
N GLU A 35 -13.41 4.63 3.58
CA GLU A 35 -14.63 5.01 4.31
C GLU A 35 -15.84 5.22 3.38
N ASN A 36 -15.61 5.72 2.16
CA ASN A 36 -16.68 6.15 1.25
C ASN A 36 -16.86 5.24 0.03
N ALA A 37 -16.01 4.25 -0.16
CA ALA A 37 -15.99 3.41 -1.36
C ALA A 37 -17.27 2.59 -1.50
N LYS A 38 -17.97 2.81 -2.61
CA LYS A 38 -19.04 1.92 -3.09
C LYS A 38 -18.49 1.13 -4.26
N LEU A 39 -18.06 -0.09 -3.96
CA LEU A 39 -17.58 -1.00 -4.98
C LEU A 39 -18.73 -1.57 -5.83
N PRO A 40 -18.53 -1.79 -7.14
CA PRO A 40 -19.52 -2.44 -8.00
C PRO A 40 -20.02 -3.77 -7.40
N ALA A 41 -21.34 -4.00 -7.44
CA ALA A 41 -21.97 -5.19 -6.87
C ALA A 41 -21.47 -6.50 -7.50
N GLU A 42 -21.09 -6.46 -8.78
CA GLU A 42 -20.52 -7.58 -9.54
C GLU A 42 -19.22 -8.14 -8.96
N LEU A 43 -18.48 -7.36 -8.15
CA LEU A 43 -17.29 -7.84 -7.46
C LEU A 43 -17.63 -8.82 -6.34
N GLY A 44 -18.88 -8.83 -5.84
CA GLY A 44 -19.34 -9.75 -4.79
C GLY A 44 -18.78 -9.46 -3.39
N TYR A 45 -17.90 -8.46 -3.24
CA TYR A 45 -17.31 -8.03 -1.98
C TYR A 45 -17.37 -6.51 -1.77
N GLN A 46 -17.28 -6.10 -0.51
CA GLN A 46 -17.12 -4.72 -0.05
C GLN A 46 -15.86 -4.61 0.80
N LEU A 47 -15.28 -3.43 0.86
CA LEU A 47 -14.20 -3.15 1.82
C LEU A 47 -14.81 -2.94 3.20
N ASP A 48 -14.15 -3.48 4.22
CA ASP A 48 -14.49 -3.19 5.60
C ASP A 48 -13.71 -1.96 6.09
N PRO A 49 -14.36 -0.80 6.33
CA PRO A 49 -13.66 0.40 6.76
C PRO A 49 -13.01 0.25 8.14
N ASN A 50 -13.51 -0.66 8.98
CA ASN A 50 -12.99 -0.90 10.32
C ASN A 50 -11.92 -2.00 10.36
N ASN A 51 -11.75 -2.76 9.28
CA ASN A 51 -10.75 -3.81 9.18
C ASN A 51 -9.73 -3.48 8.11
N HIS A 52 -8.79 -2.62 8.48
CA HIS A 52 -7.69 -2.21 7.63
C HIS A 52 -6.34 -2.31 8.34
N GLU A 53 -5.28 -2.44 7.55
CA GLU A 53 -3.90 -2.47 8.03
C GLU A 53 -3.04 -1.52 7.20
N VAL A 54 -2.41 -0.55 7.84
CA VAL A 54 -1.44 0.32 7.17
C VAL A 54 -0.10 -0.41 7.11
N LEU A 55 0.42 -0.63 5.90
CA LEU A 55 1.69 -1.29 5.64
C LEU A 55 2.85 -0.32 5.90
N ASP A 56 3.10 -0.06 7.19
CA ASP A 56 4.04 0.94 7.63
C ASP A 56 5.47 0.58 7.23
N SER A 57 6.16 1.56 6.64
CA SER A 57 7.58 1.45 6.31
C SER A 57 8.36 1.67 7.60
N ASP A 58 8.69 0.60 8.33
CA ASP A 58 9.38 0.65 9.64
C ASP A 58 10.21 1.93 9.84
N LYS A 59 9.66 2.91 10.55
CA LYS A 59 10.38 4.09 11.04
C LYS A 59 11.35 3.69 12.18
N GLY A 60 11.92 2.48 12.15
CA GLY A 60 12.74 1.88 13.20
C GLY A 60 14.07 1.27 12.73
N LEU A 61 14.40 1.33 11.43
CA LEU A 61 15.71 0.92 10.91
C LEU A 61 16.45 2.10 10.24
N SER A 62 16.29 3.30 10.81
CA SER A 62 17.17 4.44 10.56
C SER A 62 18.57 4.11 11.11
N GLY A 63 19.32 3.29 10.38
CA GLY A 63 20.62 2.85 10.83
C GLY A 63 21.42 1.97 9.87
N TYR A 64 20.93 1.62 8.69
CA TYR A 64 21.79 0.92 7.73
C TYR A 64 21.43 1.20 6.27
N ALA A 65 22.30 1.97 5.65
CA ALA A 65 22.67 1.99 4.24
C ALA A 65 21.76 1.21 3.25
N GLY A 66 21.07 1.97 2.40
CA GLY A 66 21.17 1.78 0.95
C GLY A 66 20.71 0.46 0.32
N HIS A 67 19.90 -0.37 0.98
CA HIS A 67 19.52 -1.66 0.40
C HIS A 67 18.01 -1.95 0.39
N ASN A 68 17.49 -2.00 -0.85
CA ASN A 68 16.29 -2.73 -1.28
C ASN A 68 14.95 -2.18 -0.80
N PHE A 69 14.43 -1.26 -1.60
CA PHE A 69 13.04 -0.84 -1.59
C PHE A 69 12.03 -1.97 -1.92
N THR A 70 12.54 -3.10 -2.42
CA THR A 70 11.83 -4.38 -2.55
C THR A 70 11.82 -5.23 -1.27
N LYS A 71 12.54 -4.82 -0.21
CA LYS A 71 12.54 -5.43 1.13
C LYS A 71 11.78 -4.60 2.19
N GLY A 72 11.06 -3.55 1.79
CA GLY A 72 10.21 -2.75 2.68
C GLY A 72 8.87 -3.42 3.03
N SER A 73 7.91 -2.64 3.54
CA SER A 73 6.59 -3.13 3.97
C SER A 73 5.81 -3.85 2.87
N LEU A 74 5.89 -3.41 1.62
CA LEU A 74 5.30 -4.10 0.46
C LEU A 74 5.95 -5.48 0.19
N GLY A 75 7.26 -5.60 0.42
CA GLY A 75 7.97 -6.87 0.30
C GLY A 75 7.52 -7.87 1.36
N ARG A 76 7.35 -7.42 2.61
CA ARG A 76 6.75 -8.23 3.69
C ARG A 76 5.31 -8.62 3.38
N PHE A 77 4.49 -7.68 2.91
CA PHE A 77 3.12 -7.98 2.50
C PHE A 77 3.08 -9.07 1.43
N LYS A 78 3.92 -8.95 0.39
CA LYS A 78 4.05 -9.99 -0.64
C LYS A 78 4.43 -11.35 -0.05
N GLU A 79 5.33 -11.37 0.93
CA GLU A 79 5.71 -12.60 1.62
C GLU A 79 4.55 -13.21 2.40
N ARG A 80 3.78 -12.39 3.12
CA ARG A 80 2.61 -12.83 3.89
C ARG A 80 1.50 -13.39 2.99
N VAL A 81 1.33 -12.84 1.79
CA VAL A 81 0.45 -13.43 0.77
C VAL A 81 1.02 -14.76 0.27
N ARG A 82 2.32 -14.81 -0.04
CA ARG A 82 2.99 -16.02 -0.56
C ARG A 82 2.97 -17.18 0.45
N SER A 83 3.15 -16.89 1.74
CA SER A 83 3.14 -17.89 2.81
C SER A 83 1.75 -18.40 3.14
N GLY A 84 0.69 -17.76 2.62
CA GLY A 84 -0.69 -18.07 2.95
C GLY A 84 -1.15 -17.47 4.29
N GLU A 85 -0.38 -16.56 4.89
CA GLU A 85 -0.83 -15.80 6.06
C GLU A 85 -1.97 -14.83 5.67
N ILE A 86 -1.83 -14.17 4.53
CA ILE A 86 -2.88 -13.35 3.93
C ILE A 86 -3.52 -14.16 2.81
N THR A 87 -4.68 -14.72 3.10
CA THR A 87 -5.45 -15.52 2.14
C THR A 87 -6.47 -14.70 1.35
N GLU A 88 -6.77 -13.48 1.79
CA GLU A 88 -7.75 -12.58 1.18
C GLU A 88 -7.51 -11.12 1.56
N GLY A 89 -8.04 -10.20 0.75
CA GLY A 89 -8.04 -8.77 1.04
C GLY A 89 -7.81 -7.92 -0.21
N CYS A 90 -7.83 -6.61 -0.02
CA CYS A 90 -7.54 -5.64 -1.07
C CYS A 90 -6.35 -4.77 -0.68
N LEU A 91 -5.37 -4.64 -1.58
CA LEU A 91 -4.30 -3.66 -1.45
C LEU A 91 -4.77 -2.33 -2.02
N LEU A 92 -4.83 -1.31 -1.17
CA LEU A 92 -5.18 0.06 -1.54
C LEU A 92 -3.90 0.90 -1.65
N ILE A 93 -3.78 1.59 -2.77
CA ILE A 93 -2.68 2.49 -3.09
C ILE A 93 -3.25 3.76 -3.70
N GLU A 94 -2.63 4.89 -3.41
CA GLU A 94 -3.05 6.18 -3.98
C GLU A 94 -2.87 6.22 -5.51
N SER A 95 -1.81 5.58 -6.02
CA SER A 95 -1.48 5.56 -7.44
C SER A 95 -0.63 4.34 -7.81
N VAL A 96 -0.80 3.84 -9.04
CA VAL A 96 -0.08 2.66 -9.57
C VAL A 96 1.44 2.88 -9.60
N ASP A 97 1.90 4.13 -9.73
CA ASP A 97 3.32 4.46 -9.68
C ASP A 97 3.95 4.18 -8.29
N ARG A 98 3.12 4.03 -7.25
CA ARG A 98 3.54 3.57 -5.92
C ARG A 98 3.80 2.06 -5.88
N PHE A 99 3.12 1.27 -6.72
CA PHE A 99 3.26 -0.19 -6.74
C PHE A 99 4.51 -0.67 -7.49
N SER A 100 4.86 -0.03 -8.61
CA SER A 100 6.00 -0.41 -9.44
C SER A 100 6.97 0.76 -9.65
N ARG A 101 8.27 0.53 -9.49
CA ARG A 101 9.32 1.48 -9.93
C ARG A 101 9.78 1.16 -11.36
N LYS A 102 8.86 0.89 -12.30
CA LYS A 102 9.27 0.94 -13.71
C LYS A 102 9.47 2.41 -14.09
N GLN A 103 10.71 2.90 -13.96
CA GLN A 103 11.20 3.94 -14.85
C GLN A 103 11.22 3.34 -16.25
N GLY A 104 10.70 4.09 -17.23
CA GLY A 104 10.84 3.76 -18.64
C GLY A 104 9.66 2.99 -19.22
N TYR A 105 8.95 3.66 -20.13
CA TYR A 105 8.67 3.04 -21.42
C TYR A 105 9.97 2.39 -21.92
N ASP A 106 10.08 1.07 -21.87
CA ASP A 106 10.89 0.36 -22.86
C ASP A 106 10.09 0.42 -24.16
N ALA A 107 10.13 1.59 -24.82
CA ALA A 107 9.84 1.67 -26.24
C ALA A 107 11.09 1.12 -26.95
N TYR A 108 10.88 0.04 -27.68
CA TYR A 108 11.84 -0.65 -28.54
C TYR A 108 12.63 0.29 -29.45
#